data_AF-A0A3D2AZP5-F1
#
_entry.id   AF-A0A3D2AZP5-F1
#
_cell.length_a   1.000
_cell.length_b   1.000
_cell.length_c   1.000
_cell.angle_alpha   90.00
_cell.angle_beta   90.00
_cell.angle_gamma   90.00
#
_symmetry.space_group_name_H-M   'P 1'
#
loop_
_entity.id
_entity.type
_entity.pdbx_description
1 polymer ?
#
loop_
_entity_poly.entity_id
_entity_poly.type
_entity_poly.pdbx_seq_one_letter_code
_entity_poly.pdbx_strand_id
1 'polypeptide(L)'
;MVTVFLIGLLVPRATATAATTALLLGVPIYAFLLWWFPEVAFLNHMAITAGILTIIMLAVTAVSPRAVSWRLVSATPHIDLTPDPTARGLGVVVLAATVGLYVTFW
;
A
#
# COMPACT_ATOMS: atom_id res chain seq x y z
N MET A 1 -0.93 -1.38 -8.45
CA MET A 1 -1.11 0.09 -8.53
C MET A 1 -1.08 0.73 -7.15
N VAL A 2 -2.01 0.39 -6.24
CA VAL A 2 -2.04 0.90 -4.85
C VAL A 2 -0.70 0.71 -4.11
N THR A 3 -0.02 -0.42 -4.32
CA THR A 3 1.31 -0.69 -3.75
C THR A 3 2.32 0.43 -4.01
N VAL A 4 2.38 0.95 -5.24
CA VAL A 4 3.34 2.01 -5.60
C VAL A 4 3.05 3.30 -4.83
N PHE A 5 1.77 3.62 -4.64
CA PHE A 5 1.35 4.76 -3.82
C PHE A 5 1.66 4.56 -2.35
N LEU A 6 1.31 3.40 -1.78
CA LEU A 6 1.57 3.10 -0.38
C LEU A 6 3.07 3.14 -0.07
N ILE A 7 3.89 2.44 -0.86
CA ILE A 7 5.34 2.44 -0.67
C ILE A 7 5.94 3.81 -0.96
N GLY A 8 5.43 4.54 -1.95
CA GLY A 8 5.80 5.92 -2.19
C GLY A 8 5.56 6.80 -0.97
N LEU A 9 4.39 6.69 -0.32
CA LEU A 9 4.00 7.44 0.88
C LEU A 9 4.76 7.00 2.15
N LEU A 10 5.03 5.71 2.29
CA LEU A 10 5.66 5.13 3.49
C LEU A 10 7.19 5.20 3.44
N VAL A 11 7.79 5.24 2.25
CA VAL A 11 9.24 5.22 2.04
C VAL A 11 9.72 6.55 1.44
N PRO A 12 10.24 7.49 2.26
CA PRO A 12 10.68 8.82 1.83
C PRO A 12 11.77 8.82 0.75
N ARG A 13 12.49 7.72 0.57
CA ARG A 13 13.58 7.61 -0.41
C ARG A 13 13.20 6.82 -1.66
N ALA A 14 11.95 6.37 -1.79
CA ALA A 14 11.48 5.66 -2.97
C ALA A 14 11.75 6.49 -4.24
N THR A 15 12.33 5.86 -5.24
CA THR A 15 12.71 6.50 -6.50
C THR A 15 11.66 6.32 -7.59
N ALA A 16 11.68 7.24 -8.55
CA ALA A 16 10.80 7.14 -9.72
C ALA A 16 11.06 5.85 -10.51
N THR A 17 12.31 5.39 -10.56
CA THR A 17 12.69 4.10 -11.18
C THR A 17 12.09 2.91 -10.44
N ALA A 18 12.10 2.89 -9.10
CA ALA A 18 11.42 1.86 -8.32
C ALA A 18 9.90 1.86 -8.60
N ALA A 19 9.28 3.04 -8.69
CA ALA A 19 7.86 3.16 -8.99
C ALA A 19 7.51 2.68 -10.41
N THR A 20 8.26 3.11 -11.43
CA THR A 20 8.00 2.72 -12.82
C THR A 20 8.28 1.25 -13.08
N THR A 21 9.35 0.69 -12.50
CA THR A 21 9.63 -0.75 -12.59
C THR A 21 8.49 -1.58 -12.01
N ALA A 22 7.98 -1.23 -10.82
CA ALA A 22 6.84 -1.92 -10.23
C ALA A 22 5.53 -1.70 -11.02
N LEU A 23 5.35 -0.52 -11.62
CA LEU A 23 4.21 -0.22 -12.49
C LEU A 23 4.19 -1.15 -13.71
N LEU A 24 5.34 -1.27 -14.38
CA LEU A 24 5.51 -2.09 -15.58
C LEU A 24 5.45 -3.59 -15.25
N LEU A 25 6.03 -4.01 -14.14
CA LEU A 25 6.05 -5.41 -13.72
C LEU A 25 4.72 -5.90 -13.16
N GLY A 26 3.81 -5.01 -12.75
CA GLY A 26 2.53 -5.41 -12.17
C GLY A 26 1.67 -6.25 -13.11
N VAL A 27 1.57 -5.86 -14.38
CA VAL A 27 0.80 -6.60 -15.40
C VAL A 27 1.40 -7.99 -15.67
N PRO A 28 2.70 -8.13 -16.02
CA PRO A 28 3.27 -9.44 -16.30
C PRO A 28 3.32 -10.36 -15.07
N ILE A 29 3.57 -9.84 -13.86
CA ILE A 29 3.54 -10.65 -12.64
C ILE A 29 2.13 -11.20 -12.41
N TYR A 30 1.11 -10.35 -12.52
CA TYR A 30 -0.27 -10.80 -12.34
C TYR A 30 -0.70 -11.79 -13.43
N ALA A 31 -0.38 -11.50 -14.70
CA ALA A 31 -0.71 -12.38 -15.82
C ALA A 31 -0.02 -13.75 -15.70
N PHE A 32 1.25 -13.75 -15.28
CA PHE A 32 1.98 -14.99 -15.00
C PHE A 32 1.30 -15.79 -13.88
N LEU A 33 0.94 -15.12 -12.79
CA LEU A 33 0.31 -15.76 -11.64
C LEU A 33 -1.05 -16.36 -12.02
N LEU A 34 -1.86 -15.63 -12.80
CA LEU A 34 -3.15 -16.11 -13.30
C LEU A 34 -3.01 -17.33 -14.22
N TRP A 35 -1.98 -17.35 -15.06
CA TRP A 35 -1.74 -18.48 -15.96
C TRP A 35 -1.25 -19.72 -15.21
N TRP A 36 -0.37 -19.53 -14.23
CA TRP A 36 0.24 -20.65 -13.49
C TRP A 36 -0.64 -21.18 -12.37
N PHE A 37 -1.46 -20.32 -11.76
CA PHE A 37 -2.32 -20.66 -10.62
C PHE A 37 -3.78 -20.23 -10.82
N PRO A 38 -4.46 -20.66 -11.91
CA PRO A 38 -5.81 -20.18 -12.24
C PRO A 38 -6.86 -20.49 -11.17
N GLU A 39 -6.62 -21.51 -10.35
CA GLU A 39 -7.52 -21.97 -9.28
C GLU A 39 -7.48 -21.08 -8.03
N VAL A 40 -6.44 -20.26 -7.87
CA VAL A 40 -6.28 -19.41 -6.70
C VAL A 40 -7.27 -18.25 -6.76
N ALA A 41 -7.92 -17.94 -5.65
CA ALA A 41 -8.87 -16.82 -5.59
C ALA A 41 -8.21 -15.50 -6.05
N PHE A 42 -8.96 -14.68 -6.78
CA PHE A 42 -8.51 -13.37 -7.26
C PHE A 42 -7.89 -12.50 -6.15
N LEU A 43 -8.47 -12.54 -4.94
CA LEU A 43 -7.97 -11.80 -3.79
C LEU A 43 -6.52 -12.20 -3.44
N ASN A 44 -6.23 -13.49 -3.45
CA ASN A 44 -4.89 -14.01 -3.16
C ASN A 44 -3.91 -13.61 -4.26
N HIS A 45 -4.32 -13.65 -5.53
CA HIS A 45 -3.49 -13.15 -6.64
C HIS A 45 -3.13 -11.68 -6.48
N MET A 46 -4.10 -10.86 -6.07
CA MET A 46 -3.87 -9.44 -5.82
C MET A 46 -2.92 -9.21 -4.64
N ALA A 47 -3.09 -9.96 -3.55
CA ALA A 47 -2.21 -9.89 -2.38
C ALA A 47 -0.77 -10.30 -2.71
N ILE A 48 -0.58 -11.42 -3.43
CA ILE A 48 0.73 -11.91 -3.85
C ILE A 48 1.40 -10.91 -4.80
N THR A 49 0.66 -10.40 -5.79
CA THR A 49 1.17 -9.39 -6.73
C THR A 49 1.62 -8.14 -5.97
N ALA A 50 0.82 -7.64 -5.02
CA ALA A 50 1.18 -6.49 -4.20
C ALA A 50 2.43 -6.77 -3.34
N GLY A 51 2.57 -7.97 -2.78
CA GLY A 51 3.75 -8.39 -2.02
C GLY A 51 5.02 -8.41 -2.87
N ILE A 52 4.98 -9.03 -4.04
CA ILE A 52 6.13 -9.11 -4.96
C ILE A 52 6.55 -7.69 -5.39
N LEU A 53 5.59 -6.85 -5.80
CA LEU A 53 5.88 -5.47 -6.20
C LEU A 53 6.47 -4.64 -5.06
N THR A 54 6.03 -4.86 -3.82
CA THR A 54 6.61 -4.22 -2.63
C THR A 54 8.08 -4.57 -2.49
N ILE A 55 8.42 -5.86 -2.57
CA ILE A 55 9.80 -6.34 -2.47
C ILE A 55 10.66 -5.72 -3.58
N ILE A 56 10.17 -5.69 -4.81
CA ILE A 56 10.88 -5.09 -5.95
C ILE A 56 11.13 -3.60 -5.71
N MET A 57 10.10 -2.84 -5.31
CA MET A 57 10.27 -1.41 -5.04
C MET A 57 11.29 -1.15 -3.93
N LEU A 58 11.24 -1.92 -2.85
CA LEU A 58 12.18 -1.78 -1.73
C LEU A 58 13.60 -2.14 -2.17
N ALA A 59 13.79 -3.20 -2.96
CA ALA A 59 15.08 -3.60 -3.49
C ALA A 59 15.68 -2.53 -4.42
N VAL A 60 14.91 -2.02 -5.38
CA VAL A 60 15.37 -0.96 -6.30
C VAL A 60 15.65 0.33 -5.52
N THR A 61 14.83 0.65 -4.52
CA THR A 61 15.05 1.81 -3.65
C THR A 61 16.31 1.65 -2.79
N ALA A 62 16.65 0.45 -2.34
CA ALA A 62 17.87 0.20 -1.57
C ALA A 62 19.15 0.35 -2.41
N VAL A 63 19.10 -0.09 -3.68
CA VAL A 63 20.24 0.02 -4.62
C VAL A 63 20.40 1.44 -5.14
N SER A 64 19.29 2.11 -5.46
CA SER A 64 19.28 3.47 -5.99
C SER A 64 18.30 4.33 -5.19
N PRO A 65 18.65 4.72 -3.95
CA PRO A 65 17.81 5.57 -3.13
C PRO A 65 17.84 7.01 -3.65
N ARG A 66 16.73 7.73 -3.48
CA ARG A 66 16.70 9.16 -3.79
C ARG A 66 17.69 9.90 -2.90
N ALA A 67 18.52 10.76 -3.51
CA ALA A 67 19.52 11.55 -2.80
C ALA A 67 18.88 12.42 -1.69
N VAL A 68 17.78 13.08 -2.04
CA VAL A 68 16.95 13.86 -1.11
C VAL A 68 15.66 13.10 -0.83
N SER A 69 15.34 12.87 0.44
CA SER A 69 14.06 12.29 0.84
C SER A 69 12.92 13.20 0.40
N TRP A 70 11.90 12.64 -0.25
CA TRP A 70 10.70 13.40 -0.56
C TRP A 70 9.98 13.75 0.75
N ARG A 71 9.33 14.91 0.77
CA ARG A 71 8.50 15.38 1.88
C ARG A 71 7.17 15.85 1.30
N LEU A 72 6.05 15.51 1.95
CA LEU A 72 4.78 16.17 1.65
C LEU A 72 4.95 17.63 2.08
N VAL A 73 5.13 18.53 1.12
CA VAL A 73 5.04 19.96 1.37
C VAL A 73 3.55 20.27 1.39
N SER A 74 3.00 20.55 2.57
CA SER A 74 1.63 21.00 2.68
C SER A 74 1.51 22.35 1.98
N ALA A 75 0.54 22.49 1.07
CA ALA A 75 0.23 23.78 0.46
C ALA A 75 -0.21 24.83 1.52
N THR A 76 -0.63 24.34 2.69
CA THR A 76 -1.02 25.13 3.85
C THR A 76 -0.07 24.80 5.01
N PRO A 77 0.59 25.78 5.66
CA PRO A 77 1.62 25.53 6.70
C PRO A 77 1.12 24.80 7.96
N HIS A 78 -0.19 24.63 8.13
CA HIS A 78 -0.81 24.20 9.37
C HIS A 78 -2.04 23.31 9.13
N ILE A 79 -1.85 22.19 8.41
CA ILE A 79 -2.83 21.11 8.45
C ILE A 79 -2.65 20.39 9.78
N ASP A 80 -3.60 20.61 10.69
CA ASP A 80 -3.69 19.83 11.91
C ASP A 80 -4.18 18.42 11.58
N LEU A 81 -3.33 17.44 11.82
CA LEU A 81 -3.63 16.01 11.65
C LEU A 81 -4.13 15.37 12.96
N THR A 82 -4.31 16.16 14.02
CA THR A 82 -4.86 15.69 15.28
C THR A 82 -6.29 15.22 15.04
N PRO A 83 -6.60 13.93 15.27
CA PRO A 83 -7.95 13.43 15.06
C PRO A 83 -8.92 14.14 15.99
N ASP A 84 -10.02 14.64 15.43
CA ASP A 84 -11.11 15.20 16.22
C ASP A 84 -11.61 14.15 17.23
N PRO A 85 -11.84 14.53 18.51
CA PRO A 85 -12.24 13.58 19.55
C PRO A 85 -13.56 12.86 19.24
N THR A 86 -14.49 13.49 18.49
CA THR A 86 -15.73 12.85 18.05
C THR A 86 -15.47 11.83 16.95
N ALA A 87 -14.61 12.16 15.97
CA ALA A 87 -14.18 11.25 14.93
C ALA A 87 -13.46 10.02 15.50
N ARG A 88 -12.63 10.23 16.54
CA ARG A 88 -11.97 9.14 17.26
C ARG A 88 -12.97 8.23 17.96
N GLY A 89 -13.97 8.79 18.64
CA GLY A 89 -15.04 8.03 19.29
C GLY A 89 -15.84 7.17 18.30
N LEU A 90 -16.26 7.77 17.18
CA LEU A 90 -16.99 7.05 16.12
C LEU A 90 -16.14 5.94 15.49
N GLY A 91 -14.86 6.18 15.27
CA GLY A 91 -13.93 5.16 14.75
C GLY A 91 -13.85 3.93 15.66
N VAL A 92 -13.82 4.13 16.99
CA VAL A 92 -13.82 3.03 17.97
C VAL A 92 -15.13 2.25 17.92
N VAL A 93 -16.28 2.93 17.79
CA VAL A 93 -17.59 2.29 17.68
C VAL A 93 -17.67 1.41 16.43
N VAL A 94 -17.23 1.91 15.27
CA VAL A 94 -17.20 1.15 14.02
C VAL A 94 -16.29 -0.08 14.15
N LEU A 95 -15.11 0.08 14.76
CA LEU A 95 -14.19 -1.03 15.01
C LEU A 95 -14.83 -2.10 15.90
N ALA A 96 -15.44 -1.70 17.01
CA ALA A 96 -16.10 -2.59 17.96
C ALA A 96 -17.28 -3.33 17.33
N ALA A 97 -18.11 -2.64 16.55
CA ALA A 97 -19.22 -3.24 15.81
C ALA A 97 -18.72 -4.27 14.78
N THR A 98 -17.64 -3.96 14.05
CA THR A 98 -17.04 -4.87 13.07
C THR A 98 -16.51 -6.14 13.75
N VAL A 99 -15.80 -6.00 14.87
CA VAL A 99 -15.30 -7.13 15.67
C VAL A 99 -16.45 -7.95 16.23
N GLY A 100 -17.48 -7.31 16.79
CA GLY A 100 -18.65 -7.98 17.34
C GLY A 100 -19.40 -8.79 16.29
N LEU A 101 -19.57 -8.25 15.09
CA LEU A 101 -20.15 -8.96 13.95
C LEU A 101 -19.31 -10.18 13.57
N TYR A 102 -17.99 -10.03 13.47
CA TYR A 102 -17.11 -11.16 13.15
C TYR A 102 -17.14 -12.23 14.24
N VAL A 103 -17.17 -11.88 15.52
CA VAL A 103 -17.21 -12.87 16.63
C VAL A 103 -18.57 -13.59 16.72
N THR A 104 -19.67 -12.93 16.36
CA THR A 104 -21.02 -13.49 16.50
C THR A 104 -21.41 -14.39 15.31
N PHE A 105 -20.94 -14.04 14.10
CA PHE A 105 -21.36 -14.69 12.85
C PHE A 105 -20.29 -15.59 12.21
N TRP A 106 -19.11 -15.69 12.82
CA TRP A 106 -18.06 -16.64 12.45
C TRP A 106 -18.09 -17.84 13.38
#